data_AF-A0A0F8W771-F1
#
_entry.id   AF-A0A0F8W771-F1
#
_cell.length_a   1.000
_cell.length_b   1.000
_cell.length_c   1.000
_cell.angle_alpha   90.00
_cell.angle_beta   90.00
_cell.angle_gamma   90.00
#
_symmetry.space_group_name_H-M   'P 1'
#
loop_
_entity.id
_entity.type
_entity.pdbx_description
1 polymer ?
#
loop_
_entity_poly.entity_id
_entity_poly.type
_entity_poly.pdbx_seq_one_letter_code
_entity_poly.pdbx_strand_id
1 'polypeptide(L)'
;ASSGYPIPSSPSLSTVSGGTRAATDGRARIAFVREKTMMGISNEASISIPANNLLKITSPSSNADYDGWIPIAKETLTPGDIVQQIAPTAPIAFGTDWTEPVGHMIGTGTEYRRITGPDLQRGLHSWNLLFSTAYVMYLSYSKVDSIVEAPGGTFTGPDGQASSRAGRDKFQPMGRIDITTAASGGSGSGSGGGGGGGGCFTAAARVRTKERGLVRICDVRSIEQWGNRADVVETMPGNWGLVAKVLRHRFNGKMVKLGPGVYVTEPHCFAVGGDWTPAALLSKERRWFTGTTYNLEIMGENSCYMLKDGRVAHNVLK
;
A
#
# COMPACT_ATOMS: atom_id res chain seq x y z
N ALA A 1 -0.49 -2.25 21.17
CA ALA A 1 0.03 -1.03 21.82
C ALA A 1 0.34 -0.04 20.72
N SER A 2 -0.24 1.17 20.73
CA SER A 2 0.14 2.17 19.75
C SER A 2 1.45 2.82 20.20
N SER A 3 2.52 2.41 19.55
CA SER A 3 3.78 3.12 19.53
C SER A 3 3.59 4.53 18.97
N GLY A 4 3.23 5.48 19.84
CA GLY A 4 3.02 6.86 19.44
C GLY A 4 4.36 7.53 19.27
N TYR A 5 5.03 7.35 18.13
CA TYR A 5 6.09 8.27 17.72
C TYR A 5 5.62 9.71 17.96
N PRO A 6 6.45 10.60 18.54
CA PRO A 6 6.06 11.99 18.74
C PRO A 6 5.54 12.56 17.42
N ILE A 7 4.26 12.94 17.42
CA ILE A 7 3.62 13.57 16.27
C ILE A 7 3.88 15.08 16.41
N PRO A 8 4.39 15.76 15.37
CA PRO A 8 4.52 17.20 15.39
C PRO A 8 3.15 17.89 15.56
N SER A 9 3.15 19.04 16.21
CA SER A 9 1.96 19.90 16.26
C SER A 9 1.51 20.32 14.86
N SER A 10 0.27 20.77 14.71
CA SER A 10 -0.17 21.42 13.47
C SER A 10 0.81 22.56 13.11
N PRO A 11 1.13 22.74 11.81
CA PRO A 11 2.10 23.74 11.41
C PRO A 11 1.58 25.16 11.64
N SER A 12 2.48 26.06 12.02
CA SER A 12 2.22 27.50 12.05
C SER A 12 2.46 28.09 10.66
N LEU A 13 1.37 28.56 10.02
CA LEU A 13 1.37 29.07 8.65
C LEU A 13 1.40 30.59 8.63
N SER A 14 2.13 31.14 7.66
CA SER A 14 2.21 32.56 7.37
C SER A 14 2.40 32.77 5.86
N THR A 15 2.48 34.03 5.42
CA THR A 15 2.79 34.34 4.01
C THR A 15 3.93 35.34 3.91
N VAL A 16 4.67 35.28 2.81
CA VAL A 16 5.72 36.26 2.46
C VAL A 16 5.49 36.75 1.04
N SER A 17 5.81 38.01 0.75
CA SER A 17 5.71 38.56 -0.60
C SER A 17 6.76 37.92 -1.53
N GLY A 18 6.44 37.80 -2.82
CA GLY A 18 7.40 37.33 -3.83
C GLY A 18 6.91 36.21 -4.76
N GLY A 19 5.62 35.89 -4.74
CA GLY A 19 4.99 34.97 -5.67
C GLY A 19 4.44 35.66 -6.92
N THR A 20 3.97 34.86 -7.87
CA THR A 20 3.36 35.31 -9.13
C THR A 20 1.88 34.90 -9.31
N ARG A 21 1.25 34.28 -8.30
CA ARG A 21 -0.10 33.70 -8.42
C ARG A 21 -1.19 34.63 -7.92
N ALA A 22 -2.40 34.36 -8.39
CA ALA A 22 -3.62 34.88 -7.81
C ALA A 22 -3.81 34.38 -6.37
N ALA A 23 -4.68 35.05 -5.61
CA ALA A 23 -5.02 34.63 -4.27
C ALA A 23 -5.62 33.22 -4.26
N THR A 24 -5.27 32.42 -3.25
CA THR A 24 -5.69 31.02 -3.11
C THR A 24 -5.76 30.63 -1.64
N ASP A 25 -6.32 29.46 -1.33
CA ASP A 25 -6.23 28.87 0.00
C ASP A 25 -5.16 27.77 0.02
N GLY A 26 -4.19 27.92 0.92
CA GLY A 26 -3.16 26.95 1.22
C GLY A 26 -3.55 26.06 2.40
N ARG A 27 -3.11 24.81 2.36
CA ARG A 27 -3.19 23.86 3.47
C ARG A 27 -1.84 23.22 3.65
N ALA A 28 -1.45 22.88 4.88
CA ALA A 28 -0.19 22.19 5.11
C ALA A 28 -0.22 21.27 6.33
N ARG A 29 0.67 20.29 6.28
CA ARG A 29 1.07 19.42 7.40
C ARG A 29 2.59 19.42 7.47
N ILE A 30 3.11 18.90 8.57
CA ILE A 30 4.53 18.61 8.73
C ILE A 30 4.71 17.15 9.15
N ALA A 31 5.81 16.56 8.72
CA ALA A 31 6.24 15.25 9.18
C ALA A 31 7.66 15.34 9.72
N PHE A 32 7.93 14.63 10.82
CA PHE A 32 9.31 14.43 11.25
C PHE A 32 9.99 13.38 10.39
N VAL A 33 11.31 13.40 10.42
CA VAL A 33 12.14 12.54 9.59
C VAL A 33 13.12 11.79 10.46
N ARG A 34 13.19 10.48 10.28
CA ARG A 34 14.27 9.65 10.83
C ARG A 34 14.75 8.71 9.74
N GLU A 35 16.05 8.71 9.48
CA GLU A 35 16.73 7.83 8.53
C GLU A 35 16.09 7.85 7.12
N LYS A 36 15.68 9.04 6.65
CA LYS A 36 14.96 9.26 5.37
C LYS A 36 13.53 8.69 5.30
N THR A 37 12.95 8.32 6.44
CA THR A 37 11.55 7.91 6.54
C THR A 37 10.75 9.01 7.23
N MET A 38 9.55 9.28 6.70
CA MET A 38 8.57 10.17 7.33
C MET A 38 7.95 9.47 8.53
N MET A 39 8.01 10.14 9.67
CA MET A 39 7.53 9.68 10.96
C MET A 39 6.61 10.75 11.55
N GLY A 40 5.44 10.34 12.06
CA GLY A 40 4.52 11.26 12.73
C GLY A 40 4.08 12.42 11.85
N ILE A 41 2.92 12.30 11.20
CA ILE A 41 2.38 13.38 10.36
C ILE A 41 1.40 14.21 11.19
N SER A 42 1.60 15.53 11.22
CA SER A 42 0.74 16.45 11.97
C SER A 42 -0.69 16.47 11.45
N ASN A 43 -1.57 17.05 12.25
CA ASN A 43 -2.85 17.55 11.74
C ASN A 43 -2.63 18.65 10.69
N GLU A 44 -3.63 18.84 9.83
CA GLU A 44 -3.63 19.86 8.78
C GLU A 44 -3.96 21.23 9.36
N ALA A 45 -3.27 22.26 8.88
CA ALA A 45 -3.64 23.66 9.05
C ALA A 45 -3.96 24.29 7.68
N SER A 46 -4.72 25.38 7.67
CA SER A 46 -5.09 26.12 6.46
C SER A 46 -4.89 27.62 6.63
N ILE A 47 -4.59 28.32 5.54
CA ILE A 47 -4.41 29.77 5.48
C ILE A 47 -4.84 30.32 4.11
N SER A 48 -5.43 31.50 4.08
CA SER A 48 -5.63 32.23 2.82
C SER A 48 -4.33 32.93 2.41
N ILE A 49 -3.90 32.69 1.19
CA ILE A 49 -2.66 33.21 0.60
C ILE A 49 -3.06 34.35 -0.36
N PRO A 50 -2.69 35.62 -0.06
CA PRO A 50 -2.95 36.73 -0.96
C PRO A 50 -2.26 36.57 -2.32
N ALA A 51 -2.75 37.31 -3.32
CA ALA A 51 -2.07 37.36 -4.62
C ALA A 51 -0.62 37.83 -4.46
N ASN A 52 0.28 37.22 -5.23
CA ASN A 52 1.73 37.47 -5.22
C ASN A 52 2.44 37.18 -3.89
N ASN A 53 1.80 36.43 -2.99
CA ASN A 53 2.44 35.90 -1.79
C ASN A 53 2.73 34.40 -1.95
N LEU A 54 3.65 33.92 -1.12
CA LEU A 54 4.10 32.54 -1.01
C LEU A 54 3.72 31.98 0.36
N LEU A 55 3.37 30.69 0.43
CA LEU A 55 3.18 30.01 1.71
C LEU A 55 4.51 29.91 2.46
N LYS A 56 4.48 30.24 3.76
CA LYS A 56 5.60 30.00 4.68
C LYS A 56 5.17 29.15 5.87
N ILE A 57 5.92 28.11 6.16
CA ILE A 57 5.72 27.18 7.27
C ILE A 57 6.84 27.37 8.27
N THR A 58 6.47 27.71 9.51
CA THR A 58 7.45 27.86 10.60
C THR A 58 8.00 26.50 10.99
N SER A 59 9.31 26.44 11.25
CA SER A 59 9.95 25.21 11.72
C SER A 59 9.30 24.69 13.01
N PRO A 60 9.01 23.39 13.13
CA PRO A 60 8.57 22.81 14.39
C PRO A 60 9.70 22.82 15.43
N SER A 61 9.32 22.64 16.70
CA SER A 61 10.28 22.44 17.79
C SER A 61 11.21 21.26 17.49
N SER A 62 12.49 21.43 17.77
CA SER A 62 13.49 20.38 17.59
C SER A 62 13.18 19.16 18.45
N ASN A 63 13.39 17.98 17.88
CA ASN A 63 13.29 16.73 18.61
C ASN A 63 14.55 15.89 18.34
N ALA A 64 15.22 15.47 19.41
CA ALA A 64 16.53 14.80 19.35
C ALA A 64 16.48 13.44 18.66
N ASP A 65 15.30 12.83 18.54
CA ASP A 65 15.16 11.52 17.92
C ASP A 65 14.91 11.61 16.41
N TYR A 66 14.99 12.79 15.79
CA TYR A 66 14.72 13.00 14.37
C TYR A 66 15.83 13.81 13.70
N ASP A 67 16.10 13.49 12.44
CA ASP A 67 17.11 14.16 11.61
C ASP A 67 16.63 15.54 11.13
N GLY A 68 15.32 15.78 11.16
CA GLY A 68 14.70 17.02 10.74
C GLY A 68 13.21 16.85 10.46
N TRP A 69 12.69 17.70 9.58
CA TRP A 69 11.28 17.73 9.21
C TRP A 69 11.10 18.03 7.74
N ILE A 70 9.90 17.78 7.23
CA ILE A 70 9.52 18.13 5.86
C ILE A 70 8.10 18.70 5.82
N PRO A 71 7.84 19.70 4.95
CA PRO A 71 6.52 20.23 4.71
C PRO A 71 5.74 19.31 3.77
N ILE A 72 4.45 19.16 4.04
CA ILE A 72 3.46 18.56 3.14
C ILE A 72 2.42 19.65 2.89
N ALA A 73 2.70 20.50 1.90
CA ALA A 73 1.88 21.67 1.59
C ALA A 73 0.98 21.41 0.39
N LYS A 74 -0.14 22.14 0.31
CA LYS A 74 -1.03 22.15 -0.83
C LYS A 74 -1.80 23.40 -1.09
N GLU A 75 -2.06 23.64 -2.37
CA GLU A 75 -3.08 24.57 -2.84
C GLU A 75 -4.38 23.82 -3.13
N THR A 76 -5.49 24.55 -3.09
CA THR A 76 -6.82 23.98 -3.25
C THR A 76 -7.13 23.68 -4.73
N LEU A 77 -7.19 22.41 -5.09
CA LEU A 77 -8.08 21.86 -6.11
C LEU A 77 -8.83 20.68 -5.45
N THR A 78 -10.14 20.64 -5.66
CA THR A 78 -11.14 19.58 -5.35
C THR A 78 -10.94 18.67 -4.10
N PRO A 79 -12.01 18.37 -3.32
CA PRO A 79 -11.96 17.33 -2.30
C PRO A 79 -11.58 15.96 -2.91
N GLY A 80 -10.33 15.55 -2.75
CA GLY A 80 -9.82 14.30 -3.34
C GLY A 80 -8.42 14.43 -3.90
N ASP A 81 -7.99 15.65 -4.24
CA ASP A 81 -6.70 15.83 -4.88
C ASP A 81 -5.55 15.88 -3.87
N ILE A 82 -4.61 15.01 -4.20
CA ILE A 82 -3.35 14.71 -3.54
C ILE A 82 -2.39 15.85 -3.87
N VAL A 83 -1.54 16.23 -2.91
CA VAL A 83 -0.49 17.19 -3.23
C VAL A 83 0.90 16.66 -3.09
N GLN A 84 1.61 17.08 -4.13
CA GLN A 84 3.02 17.16 -4.40
C GLN A 84 3.85 17.73 -3.26
N GLN A 85 4.77 16.89 -2.84
CA GLN A 85 6.03 17.32 -2.26
C GLN A 85 6.99 17.64 -3.43
N ILE A 86 7.67 18.79 -3.43
CA ILE A 86 9.00 18.81 -4.09
C ILE A 86 9.83 17.87 -3.26
N ALA A 87 10.16 16.70 -3.82
CA ALA A 87 11.00 15.69 -3.21
C ALA A 87 12.21 16.36 -2.55
N PRO A 88 12.25 16.50 -1.21
CA PRO A 88 13.38 17.12 -0.57
C PRO A 88 14.54 16.15 -0.74
N THR A 89 15.67 16.66 -1.21
CA THR A 89 16.91 15.88 -1.32
C THR A 89 17.46 15.51 0.06
N ALA A 90 17.08 16.28 1.09
CA ALA A 90 17.35 16.03 2.50
C ALA A 90 16.24 16.64 3.39
N PRO A 91 15.97 16.08 4.59
CA PRO A 91 15.13 16.75 5.59
C PRO A 91 15.58 18.19 5.88
N ILE A 92 14.63 19.06 6.15
CA ILE A 92 14.89 20.42 6.61
C ILE A 92 15.32 20.34 8.07
N ALA A 93 16.43 21.01 8.40
CA ALA A 93 16.88 21.10 9.78
C ALA A 93 15.85 21.83 10.66
N PHE A 94 15.73 21.42 11.92
CA PHE A 94 14.93 22.16 12.90
C PHE A 94 15.49 23.58 13.10
N GLY A 95 14.60 24.54 13.32
CA GLY A 95 14.94 25.97 13.41
C GLY A 95 15.00 26.69 12.05
N THR A 96 14.90 25.97 10.93
CA THR A 96 14.83 26.56 9.58
C THR A 96 13.40 26.49 9.08
N ASP A 97 12.79 27.64 8.78
CA ASP A 97 11.46 27.73 8.15
C ASP A 97 11.48 27.24 6.70
N TRP A 98 10.35 26.76 6.21
CA TRP A 98 10.16 26.48 4.80
C TRP A 98 9.32 27.57 4.14
N THR A 99 9.76 28.02 2.97
CA THR A 99 9.00 28.92 2.10
C THR A 99 8.74 28.22 0.77
N GLU A 100 7.52 28.34 0.28
CA GLU A 100 7.13 27.89 -1.04
C GLU A 100 8.04 28.48 -2.13
N PRO A 101 8.45 27.71 -3.15
CA PRO A 101 9.22 28.25 -4.27
C PRO A 101 8.47 29.34 -5.04
N VAL A 102 9.20 30.29 -5.63
CA VAL A 102 8.64 31.43 -6.41
C VAL A 102 7.76 30.98 -7.59
N GLY A 103 8.05 29.83 -8.19
CA GLY A 103 7.24 29.21 -9.26
C GLY A 103 5.96 28.53 -8.76
N HIS A 104 5.71 28.58 -7.45
CA HIS A 104 4.68 27.85 -6.71
C HIS A 104 4.84 26.33 -6.79
N MET A 105 3.97 25.60 -6.10
CA MET A 105 3.91 24.15 -6.24
C MET A 105 3.45 23.77 -7.67
N ILE A 106 4.32 23.09 -8.44
CA ILE A 106 4.12 22.76 -9.87
C ILE A 106 3.74 21.28 -10.03
N GLY A 107 2.46 20.89 -10.17
CA GLY A 107 1.87 19.51 -10.12
C GLY A 107 2.61 18.23 -10.58
N THR A 108 3.90 18.03 -10.31
CA THR A 108 4.78 16.98 -10.88
C THR A 108 5.57 16.17 -9.85
N GLY A 109 5.34 16.34 -8.55
CA GLY A 109 6.08 15.63 -7.50
C GLY A 109 5.33 14.44 -6.91
N THR A 110 5.97 13.77 -5.95
CA THR A 110 5.45 12.53 -5.35
C THR A 110 4.12 12.79 -4.65
N GLU A 111 3.10 12.05 -5.09
CA GLU A 111 1.76 12.10 -4.55
C GLU A 111 1.67 11.37 -3.20
N TYR A 112 1.19 12.09 -2.18
CA TYR A 112 0.82 11.50 -0.90
C TYR A 112 -0.69 11.23 -0.81
N ARG A 113 -1.13 9.99 -1.05
CA ARG A 113 -2.56 9.65 -1.06
C ARG A 113 -3.23 9.96 0.28
N ARG A 114 -4.36 10.68 0.24
CA ARG A 114 -5.22 10.94 1.40
C ARG A 114 -5.79 9.61 1.93
N ILE A 115 -5.13 9.01 2.92
CA ILE A 115 -5.74 7.94 3.72
C ILE A 115 -6.43 8.61 4.92
N THR A 116 -7.73 8.84 4.86
CA THR A 116 -8.46 9.38 6.01
C THR A 116 -8.47 8.37 7.17
N GLY A 117 -7.85 8.70 8.31
CA GLY A 117 -7.91 7.89 9.52
C GLY A 117 -6.72 8.07 10.48
N PRO A 118 -6.81 7.59 11.73
CA PRO A 118 -5.72 7.63 12.71
C PRO A 118 -4.48 6.83 12.28
N ASP A 119 -4.62 5.95 11.28
CA ASP A 119 -3.56 5.10 10.75
C ASP A 119 -2.45 5.91 10.03
N LEU A 120 -2.76 7.10 9.50
CA LEU A 120 -1.78 7.99 8.86
C LEU A 120 -0.74 8.53 9.82
N GLN A 121 -1.17 8.95 11.01
CA GLN A 121 -0.32 9.62 11.97
C GLN A 121 0.76 8.67 12.54
N ARG A 122 0.55 7.36 12.41
CA ARG A 122 1.37 6.33 13.04
C ARG A 122 2.00 5.35 12.05
N GLY A 123 1.74 5.51 10.75
CA GLY A 123 2.34 4.70 9.70
C GLY A 123 3.81 5.06 9.43
N LEU A 124 4.55 4.10 8.88
CA LEU A 124 5.87 4.33 8.29
C LEU A 124 5.67 4.77 6.83
N HIS A 125 6.20 5.93 6.47
CA HIS A 125 6.04 6.48 5.12
C HIS A 125 7.40 6.68 4.46
N SER A 126 7.69 5.88 3.44
CA SER A 126 8.87 6.06 2.60
C SER A 126 8.58 7.10 1.52
N TRP A 127 9.50 8.04 1.32
CA TRP A 127 9.41 9.04 0.25
C TRP A 127 10.44 8.78 -0.85
N ASN A 128 10.32 9.48 -1.99
CA ASN A 128 11.21 9.36 -3.15
C ASN A 128 11.37 7.92 -3.66
N LEU A 129 10.31 7.12 -3.59
CA LEU A 129 10.28 5.84 -4.29
C LEU A 129 10.17 6.12 -5.79
N LEU A 130 11.14 5.61 -6.55
CA LEU A 130 11.13 5.58 -8.01
C LEU A 130 10.01 4.65 -8.47
N PHE A 131 9.37 4.97 -9.59
CA PHE A 131 8.38 4.11 -10.23
C PHE A 131 9.00 2.79 -10.72
N SER A 132 8.19 1.74 -10.85
CA SER A 132 8.64 0.42 -11.35
C SER A 132 9.88 -0.13 -10.65
N THR A 133 10.09 0.21 -9.38
CA THR A 133 11.30 -0.10 -8.65
C THR A 133 10.97 -1.01 -7.48
N ALA A 134 11.74 -2.10 -7.37
CA ALA A 134 11.65 -3.01 -6.24
C ALA A 134 12.44 -2.44 -5.04
N TYR A 135 11.84 -2.51 -3.86
CA TYR A 135 12.36 -2.06 -2.59
C TYR A 135 12.29 -3.18 -1.57
N VAL A 136 13.32 -3.28 -0.73
CA VAL A 136 13.37 -4.20 0.40
C VAL A 136 13.38 -3.37 1.68
N MET A 137 12.46 -3.64 2.59
CA MET A 137 12.42 -3.04 3.93
C MET A 137 12.58 -4.14 4.97
N TYR A 138 13.50 -3.96 5.90
CA TYR A 138 13.69 -4.89 7.02
C TYR A 138 12.85 -4.39 8.19
N LEU A 139 12.07 -5.27 8.82
CA LEU A 139 11.29 -4.90 10.00
C LEU A 139 11.99 -5.38 11.26
N SER A 140 11.96 -4.55 12.28
CA SER A 140 12.44 -4.87 13.61
C SER A 140 11.49 -4.34 14.67
N TYR A 141 11.44 -4.99 15.82
CA TYR A 141 10.73 -4.52 16.99
C TYR A 141 11.73 -3.89 17.95
N SER A 142 11.62 -2.57 18.20
CA SER A 142 12.38 -1.90 19.26
C SER A 142 11.86 -2.39 20.62
N LYS A 143 12.73 -3.05 21.38
CA LYS A 143 12.44 -3.51 22.75
C LYS A 143 12.37 -2.37 23.74
N VAL A 144 13.00 -1.23 23.43
CA VAL A 144 13.01 -0.04 24.28
C VAL A 144 11.70 0.71 24.13
N ASP A 145 11.33 0.99 22.89
CA ASP A 145 10.17 1.84 22.61
C ASP A 145 8.88 1.02 22.50
N SER A 146 8.99 -0.31 22.40
CA SER A 146 7.91 -1.26 22.17
C SER A 146 7.18 -1.05 20.84
N ILE A 147 7.93 -0.77 19.78
CA ILE A 147 7.41 -0.32 18.47
C ILE A 147 7.98 -1.15 17.33
N VAL A 148 7.26 -1.25 16.22
CA VAL A 148 7.81 -1.80 14.97
C VAL A 148 8.47 -0.67 14.20
N GLU A 149 9.74 -0.87 13.85
CA GLU A 149 10.55 0.04 13.04
C GLU A 149 10.94 -0.65 11.73
N ALA A 150 10.98 0.14 10.66
CA ALA A 150 11.80 -0.17 9.50
C ALA A 150 13.02 0.75 9.58
N PRO A 151 14.26 0.23 9.80
CA PRO A 151 15.45 1.05 9.75
C PRO A 151 15.47 1.69 8.36
N GLY A 152 15.56 3.02 8.35
CA GLY A 152 15.21 3.80 7.17
C GLY A 152 16.14 3.55 5.99
N GLY A 153 15.66 3.96 4.81
CA GLY A 153 16.35 3.81 3.54
C GLY A 153 15.52 3.08 2.48
N THR A 154 15.56 3.61 1.27
CA THR A 154 14.95 3.00 0.09
C THR A 154 15.96 2.06 -0.55
N PHE A 155 15.91 0.78 -0.21
CA PHE A 155 16.91 -0.19 -0.68
C PHE A 155 16.41 -0.95 -1.90
N THR A 156 17.05 -0.76 -3.05
CA THR A 156 16.77 -1.52 -4.28
C THR A 156 17.33 -2.95 -4.25
N GLY A 157 17.78 -3.42 -3.08
CA GLY A 157 18.33 -4.74 -2.85
C GLY A 157 18.65 -4.99 -1.37
N PRO A 158 19.21 -6.16 -1.03
CA PRO A 158 19.62 -6.46 0.33
C PRO A 158 20.66 -5.47 0.84
N ASP A 159 20.38 -4.81 1.97
CA ASP A 159 21.31 -3.91 2.64
C ASP A 159 21.79 -4.52 3.96
N GLY A 160 23.08 -4.84 4.03
CA GLY A 160 23.73 -5.34 5.24
C GLY A 160 23.67 -4.35 6.41
N GLN A 161 23.63 -3.03 6.15
CA GLN A 161 23.47 -2.02 7.20
C GLN A 161 22.04 -2.03 7.77
N ALA A 162 21.01 -2.04 6.93
CA ALA A 162 19.62 -2.18 7.39
C ALA A 162 19.38 -3.51 8.13
N SER A 163 19.91 -4.62 7.59
CA SER A 163 19.79 -5.94 8.22
C SER A 163 20.51 -6.01 9.57
N SER A 164 21.72 -5.41 9.69
CA SER A 164 22.44 -5.38 10.96
C SER A 164 21.80 -4.45 11.99
N ARG A 165 21.17 -3.34 11.55
CA ARG A 165 20.36 -2.47 12.42
C ARG A 165 19.18 -3.23 13.05
N ALA A 166 18.46 -4.02 12.25
CA ALA A 166 17.36 -4.84 12.75
C ALA A 166 17.79 -5.90 13.78
N GLY A 167 19.07 -6.29 13.79
CA GLY A 167 19.67 -7.27 14.70
C GLY A 167 20.46 -6.69 15.88
N ARG A 168 20.45 -5.37 16.11
CA ARG A 168 21.09 -4.76 17.29
C ARG A 168 20.43 -5.23 18.59
N ASP A 169 21.14 -5.23 19.72
CA ASP A 169 20.65 -5.78 21.01
C ASP A 169 19.26 -5.28 21.45
N LYS A 170 18.99 -4.00 21.18
CA LYS A 170 17.72 -3.31 21.50
C LYS A 170 16.59 -3.62 20.53
N PHE A 171 16.84 -4.40 19.49
CA PHE A 171 15.91 -4.71 18.41
C PHE A 171 15.72 -6.22 18.30
N GLN A 172 14.51 -6.62 17.94
CA GLN A 172 14.17 -8.00 17.59
C GLN A 172 13.84 -8.03 16.10
N PRO A 173 14.60 -8.76 15.25
CA PRO A 173 14.26 -8.89 13.84
C PRO A 173 12.87 -9.52 13.67
N MET A 174 12.03 -8.91 12.83
CA MET A 174 10.68 -9.40 12.54
C MET A 174 10.54 -9.98 11.12
N GLY A 175 11.43 -9.61 10.20
CA GLY A 175 11.44 -10.13 8.83
C GLY A 175 11.78 -9.05 7.81
N ARG A 176 11.41 -9.28 6.55
CA ARG A 176 11.53 -8.30 5.46
C ARG A 176 10.21 -8.17 4.71
N ILE A 177 9.99 -7.00 4.14
CA ILE A 177 8.92 -6.71 3.18
C ILE A 177 9.57 -6.34 1.86
N ASP A 178 9.15 -7.03 0.80
CA ASP A 178 9.52 -6.71 -0.57
C ASP A 178 8.35 -5.92 -1.20
N ILE A 179 8.60 -4.69 -1.67
CA ILE A 179 7.62 -3.79 -2.29
C ILE A 179 8.07 -3.48 -3.71
N THR A 180 7.16 -3.46 -4.69
CA THR A 180 7.44 -2.89 -6.02
C THR A 180 6.49 -1.74 -6.25
N THR A 181 7.02 -0.56 -6.56
CA THR A 181 6.20 0.59 -6.92
C THR A 181 5.56 0.40 -8.29
N ALA A 182 4.36 0.94 -8.48
CA ALA A 182 3.66 0.90 -9.75
C ALA A 182 4.44 1.64 -10.86
N ALA A 183 4.15 1.30 -12.11
CA ALA A 183 4.67 2.03 -13.26
C ALA A 183 4.10 3.44 -13.35
N SER A 184 4.90 4.40 -13.85
CA SER A 184 4.43 5.77 -14.02
C SER A 184 3.28 5.82 -15.04
N GLY A 185 2.13 6.37 -14.67
CA GLY A 185 0.97 6.54 -15.55
C GLY A 185 -0.20 5.56 -15.33
N GLY A 186 -0.09 4.64 -14.37
CA GLY A 186 -1.23 3.84 -13.93
C GLY A 186 -2.03 4.55 -12.85
N SER A 187 -3.02 5.37 -13.22
CA SER A 187 -4.04 5.89 -12.29
C SER A 187 -4.99 4.76 -11.86
N GLY A 188 -4.46 3.78 -11.14
CA GLY A 188 -5.21 2.71 -10.52
C GLY A 188 -5.28 2.99 -9.02
N SER A 189 -6.45 3.39 -8.54
CA SER A 189 -6.80 3.44 -7.12
C SER A 189 -6.70 2.03 -6.50
N GLY A 190 -5.49 1.58 -6.20
CA GLY A 190 -5.24 0.41 -5.36
C GLY A 190 -5.02 0.88 -3.94
N SER A 191 -5.92 0.53 -3.02
CA SER A 191 -5.60 0.61 -1.60
C SER A 191 -4.36 -0.25 -1.35
N GLY A 192 -3.39 0.29 -0.62
CA GLY A 192 -2.18 -0.43 -0.25
C GLY A 192 -2.54 -1.64 0.61
N GLY A 193 -2.60 -2.82 -0.01
CA GLY A 193 -2.57 -4.12 0.64
C GLY A 193 -1.14 -4.64 0.54
N GLY A 194 -0.44 -4.68 1.68
CA GLY A 194 0.93 -5.16 1.76
C GLY A 194 1.08 -6.59 1.25
N GLY A 195 2.28 -6.88 0.72
CA GLY A 195 2.82 -8.22 0.55
C GLY A 195 1.91 -9.18 -0.23
N GLY A 196 2.08 -9.19 -1.55
CA GLY A 196 1.41 -10.08 -2.50
C GLY A 196 1.66 -11.57 -2.25
N GLY A 197 1.09 -12.12 -1.18
CA GLY A 197 0.70 -13.51 -1.11
C GLY A 197 -0.57 -13.68 -1.91
N GLY A 198 -0.48 -13.65 -3.25
CA GLY A 198 -1.63 -13.76 -4.14
C GLY A 198 -2.57 -14.86 -3.66
N GLY A 199 -3.86 -14.53 -3.54
CA GLY A 199 -4.87 -15.49 -3.11
C GLY A 199 -4.83 -16.73 -4.01
N CYS A 200 -4.56 -17.92 -3.45
CA CYS A 200 -4.53 -19.16 -4.22
C CYS A 200 -5.23 -20.32 -3.51
N PHE A 201 -5.69 -21.29 -4.29
CA PHE A 201 -6.34 -22.51 -3.84
C PHE A 201 -5.48 -23.75 -4.09
N THR A 202 -5.70 -24.81 -3.32
CA THR A 202 -5.26 -26.16 -3.71
C THR A 202 -5.99 -26.64 -4.97
N ALA A 203 -5.40 -27.59 -5.71
CA ALA A 203 -5.97 -28.19 -6.92
C ALA A 203 -7.41 -28.73 -6.77
N ALA A 204 -7.81 -29.09 -5.54
CA ALA A 204 -9.13 -29.65 -5.26
C ALA A 204 -10.28 -28.64 -5.35
N ALA A 205 -10.01 -27.32 -5.31
CA ALA A 205 -11.04 -26.31 -5.45
C ALA A 205 -11.77 -26.49 -6.79
N ARG A 206 -13.09 -26.33 -6.80
CA ARG A 206 -13.91 -26.45 -8.00
C ARG A 206 -14.62 -25.14 -8.29
N VAL A 207 -14.59 -24.74 -9.56
CA VAL A 207 -15.22 -23.52 -10.08
C VAL A 207 -16.39 -23.91 -10.99
N ARG A 208 -17.40 -23.03 -11.06
CA ARG A 208 -18.54 -23.18 -11.96
C ARG A 208 -18.16 -22.70 -13.35
N THR A 209 -18.21 -23.59 -14.33
CA THR A 209 -17.98 -23.29 -15.74
C THR A 209 -19.28 -23.40 -16.52
N LYS A 210 -19.43 -22.59 -17.56
CA LYS A 210 -20.68 -22.46 -18.33
C LYS A 210 -21.06 -23.75 -19.05
N GLU A 211 -20.07 -24.40 -19.69
CA GLU A 211 -20.32 -25.57 -20.54
C GLU A 211 -19.98 -26.90 -19.87
N ARG A 212 -18.97 -26.92 -18.99
CA ARG A 212 -18.46 -28.16 -18.37
C ARG A 212 -18.96 -28.38 -16.94
N GLY A 213 -19.80 -27.48 -16.42
CA GLY A 213 -20.27 -27.53 -15.04
C GLY A 213 -19.14 -27.32 -14.02
N LEU A 214 -19.08 -28.16 -12.99
CA LEU A 214 -18.07 -28.03 -11.92
C LEU A 214 -16.72 -28.63 -12.32
N VAL A 215 -15.74 -27.77 -12.56
CA VAL A 215 -14.37 -28.17 -12.97
C VAL A 215 -13.39 -27.87 -11.84
N ARG A 216 -12.40 -28.73 -11.62
CA ARG A 216 -11.31 -28.43 -10.68
C ARG A 216 -10.50 -27.25 -11.20
N ILE A 217 -10.07 -26.35 -10.32
CA ILE A 217 -9.33 -25.14 -10.69
C ILE A 217 -8.05 -25.45 -11.49
N CYS A 218 -7.41 -26.60 -11.24
CA CYS A 218 -6.22 -27.03 -11.98
C CYS A 218 -6.51 -27.54 -13.41
N ASP A 219 -7.77 -27.88 -13.72
CA ASP A 219 -8.22 -28.44 -15.00
C ASP A 219 -9.02 -27.42 -15.83
N VAL A 220 -9.07 -26.17 -15.38
CA VAL A 220 -9.67 -25.05 -16.10
C VAL A 220 -8.83 -24.77 -17.35
N ARG A 221 -9.51 -24.54 -18.47
CA ARG A 221 -8.89 -24.18 -19.74
C ARG A 221 -8.83 -22.66 -19.84
N SER A 222 -7.64 -22.10 -19.97
CA SER A 222 -7.46 -20.66 -20.21
C SER A 222 -7.29 -20.34 -21.69
N ILE A 223 -7.49 -19.09 -22.07
CA ILE A 223 -7.20 -18.59 -23.42
C ILE A 223 -5.72 -18.81 -23.76
N GLU A 224 -4.82 -18.48 -22.83
CA GLU A 224 -3.37 -18.63 -23.02
C GLU A 224 -2.98 -20.03 -23.51
N GLN A 225 -3.66 -21.07 -23.03
CA GLN A 225 -3.31 -22.46 -23.33
C GLN A 225 -4.23 -23.10 -24.38
N TRP A 226 -5.50 -22.67 -24.48
CA TRP A 226 -6.53 -23.37 -25.26
C TRP A 226 -7.24 -22.49 -26.30
N GLY A 227 -6.87 -21.21 -26.40
CA GLY A 227 -7.46 -20.27 -27.38
C GLY A 227 -8.98 -20.20 -27.28
N ASN A 228 -9.66 -20.53 -28.39
CA ASN A 228 -11.13 -20.52 -28.49
C ASN A 228 -11.83 -21.64 -27.71
N ARG A 229 -11.08 -22.56 -27.08
CA ARG A 229 -11.62 -23.64 -26.24
C ARG A 229 -11.44 -23.35 -24.73
N ALA A 230 -11.17 -22.10 -24.39
CA ALA A 230 -11.08 -21.65 -23.00
C ALA A 230 -12.43 -21.78 -22.28
N ASP A 231 -12.38 -22.09 -20.99
CA ASP A 231 -13.57 -22.15 -20.15
C ASP A 231 -14.06 -20.73 -19.82
N VAL A 232 -15.38 -20.59 -19.76
CA VAL A 232 -16.06 -19.42 -19.21
C VAL A 232 -16.53 -19.78 -17.81
N VAL A 233 -16.12 -19.03 -16.79
CA VAL A 233 -16.48 -19.26 -15.39
C VAL A 233 -17.53 -18.27 -14.91
N GLU A 234 -18.37 -18.70 -13.97
CA GLU A 234 -19.31 -17.79 -13.32
C GLU A 234 -18.54 -16.85 -12.39
N THR A 235 -18.65 -15.54 -12.58
CA THR A 235 -17.92 -14.53 -11.79
C THR A 235 -18.72 -14.08 -10.58
N MET A 236 -19.99 -13.77 -10.82
CA MET A 236 -21.05 -13.46 -9.85
C MET A 236 -22.31 -14.23 -10.26
N PRO A 237 -23.32 -14.39 -9.39
CA PRO A 237 -24.56 -15.09 -9.76
C PRO A 237 -25.14 -14.59 -11.09
N GLY A 238 -25.18 -15.46 -12.10
CA GLY A 238 -25.68 -15.14 -13.45
C GLY A 238 -24.71 -14.41 -14.38
N ASN A 239 -23.54 -13.99 -13.89
CA ASN A 239 -22.51 -13.31 -14.68
C ASN A 239 -21.37 -14.27 -15.03
N TRP A 240 -20.83 -14.14 -16.24
CA TRP A 240 -19.88 -15.09 -16.81
C TRP A 240 -18.66 -14.36 -17.38
N GLY A 241 -17.46 -14.89 -17.11
CA GLY A 241 -16.19 -14.29 -17.52
C GLY A 241 -15.25 -15.32 -18.13
N LEU A 242 -14.52 -14.93 -19.17
CA LEU A 242 -13.59 -15.80 -19.87
C LEU A 242 -12.27 -15.90 -19.08
N VAL A 243 -11.74 -17.11 -18.93
CA VAL A 243 -10.48 -17.32 -18.18
C VAL A 243 -9.29 -16.97 -19.08
N ALA A 244 -8.63 -15.85 -18.82
CA ALA A 244 -7.41 -15.45 -19.53
C ALA A 244 -6.26 -16.43 -19.26
N LYS A 245 -6.05 -16.76 -17.98
CA LYS A 245 -4.90 -17.55 -17.51
C LYS A 245 -5.23 -18.38 -16.27
N VAL A 246 -4.64 -19.58 -16.20
CA VAL A 246 -4.57 -20.37 -14.95
C VAL A 246 -3.22 -20.13 -14.31
N LEU A 247 -3.22 -19.40 -13.20
CA LEU A 247 -2.03 -19.05 -12.45
C LEU A 247 -1.63 -20.22 -11.56
N ARG A 248 -0.34 -20.56 -11.55
CA ARG A 248 0.21 -21.70 -10.81
C ARG A 248 1.40 -21.20 -9.98
N HIS A 249 1.33 -21.39 -8.67
CA HIS A 249 2.39 -20.94 -7.75
C HIS A 249 2.88 -22.10 -6.89
N ARG A 250 4.19 -22.14 -6.63
CA ARG A 250 4.73 -22.99 -5.56
C ARG A 250 4.41 -22.32 -4.23
N PHE A 251 3.82 -23.07 -3.31
CA PHE A 251 3.44 -22.57 -2.00
C PHE A 251 3.94 -23.53 -0.91
N ASN A 252 4.46 -22.95 0.17
CA ASN A 252 4.84 -23.67 1.38
C ASN A 252 4.46 -22.82 2.59
N GLY A 253 3.34 -23.16 3.23
CA GLY A 253 2.83 -22.35 4.33
C GLY A 253 1.48 -22.81 4.85
N LYS A 254 0.89 -22.01 5.75
CA LYS A 254 -0.44 -22.27 6.29
C LYS A 254 -1.52 -21.90 5.27
N MET A 255 -2.53 -22.76 5.16
CA MET A 255 -3.74 -22.51 4.37
C MET A 255 -4.98 -22.73 5.23
N VAL A 256 -6.04 -22.01 4.92
CA VAL A 256 -7.36 -22.11 5.53
C VAL A 256 -8.13 -23.26 4.91
N LYS A 257 -8.69 -24.15 5.72
CA LYS A 257 -9.55 -25.22 5.23
C LYS A 257 -10.96 -24.67 4.96
N LEU A 258 -11.43 -24.85 3.74
CA LEU A 258 -12.75 -24.40 3.28
C LEU A 258 -13.77 -25.52 3.12
N GLY A 259 -13.30 -26.77 3.02
CA GLY A 259 -14.10 -27.97 2.85
C GLY A 259 -13.21 -29.21 2.70
N PRO A 260 -13.80 -30.40 2.45
CA PRO A 260 -13.02 -31.63 2.26
C PRO A 260 -12.00 -31.49 1.13
N GLY A 261 -10.72 -31.46 1.48
CA GLY A 261 -9.61 -31.36 0.53
C GLY A 261 -9.37 -29.98 -0.09
N VAL A 262 -10.22 -28.98 0.18
CA VAL A 262 -10.08 -27.63 -0.37
C VAL A 262 -9.47 -26.71 0.66
N TYR A 263 -8.28 -26.20 0.35
CA TYR A 263 -7.58 -25.21 1.15
C TYR A 263 -7.28 -23.96 0.32
N VAL A 264 -7.24 -22.82 0.98
CA VAL A 264 -6.95 -21.51 0.37
C VAL A 264 -5.90 -20.75 1.17
N THR A 265 -5.07 -19.93 0.53
CA THR A 265 -4.13 -19.07 1.26
C THR A 265 -4.88 -18.10 2.18
N GLU A 266 -4.32 -17.81 3.35
CA GLU A 266 -4.91 -16.94 4.37
C GLU A 266 -5.40 -15.56 3.86
N PRO A 267 -4.66 -14.84 2.98
CA PRO A 267 -5.09 -13.53 2.48
C PRO A 267 -6.11 -13.59 1.33
N HIS A 268 -6.52 -14.76 0.85
CA HIS A 268 -7.48 -14.84 -0.27
C HIS A 268 -8.85 -14.30 0.16
N CYS A 269 -9.38 -13.28 -0.53
CA CYS A 269 -10.65 -12.65 -0.15
C CYS A 269 -11.87 -13.29 -0.82
N PHE A 270 -12.99 -13.30 -0.09
CA PHE A 270 -14.30 -13.74 -0.55
C PHE A 270 -15.34 -12.63 -0.40
N ALA A 271 -16.30 -12.58 -1.31
CA ALA A 271 -17.44 -11.67 -1.17
C ALA A 271 -18.37 -12.18 -0.06
N VAL A 272 -18.49 -11.42 1.03
CA VAL A 272 -19.34 -11.72 2.19
C VAL A 272 -20.02 -10.44 2.62
N GLY A 273 -21.37 -10.40 2.57
CA GLY A 273 -22.13 -9.23 3.01
C GLY A 273 -21.88 -7.93 2.22
N GLY A 274 -21.37 -8.02 0.99
CA GLY A 274 -20.99 -6.87 0.18
C GLY A 274 -19.51 -6.47 0.29
N ASP A 275 -18.77 -7.05 1.24
CA ASP A 275 -17.35 -6.77 1.48
C ASP A 275 -16.44 -7.93 1.04
N TRP A 276 -15.16 -7.62 0.82
CA TRP A 276 -14.11 -8.61 0.55
C TRP A 276 -13.47 -9.06 1.87
N THR A 277 -13.86 -10.24 2.35
CA THR A 277 -13.39 -10.80 3.62
C THR A 277 -12.28 -11.82 3.39
N PRO A 278 -11.07 -11.66 3.99
CA PRO A 278 -10.00 -12.64 3.90
C PRO A 278 -10.40 -14.02 4.44
N ALA A 279 -9.90 -15.08 3.80
CA ALA A 279 -10.12 -16.46 4.19
C ALA A 279 -9.77 -16.71 5.66
N ALA A 280 -8.73 -16.04 6.15
CA ALA A 280 -8.29 -16.15 7.53
C ALA A 280 -9.39 -15.82 8.56
N LEU A 281 -10.35 -14.98 8.19
CA LEU A 281 -11.47 -14.59 9.05
C LEU A 281 -12.69 -15.52 8.92
N LEU A 282 -12.79 -16.28 7.83
CA LEU A 282 -13.95 -17.15 7.56
C LEU A 282 -13.91 -18.50 8.27
N SER A 283 -12.72 -18.93 8.67
CA SER A 283 -12.51 -20.19 9.37
C SER A 283 -11.26 -20.08 10.25
N LYS A 284 -11.22 -20.83 11.35
CA LYS A 284 -10.02 -20.98 12.20
C LYS A 284 -9.20 -22.22 11.87
N GLU A 285 -9.74 -23.15 11.08
CA GLU A 285 -9.02 -24.37 10.71
C GLU A 285 -7.88 -24.04 9.74
N ARG A 286 -6.66 -24.41 10.14
CA ARG A 286 -5.44 -24.24 9.35
C ARG A 286 -4.76 -25.58 9.14
N ARG A 287 -4.14 -25.73 7.97
CA ARG A 287 -3.23 -26.84 7.69
C ARG A 287 -2.00 -26.32 6.97
N TRP A 288 -0.85 -26.89 7.31
CA TRP A 288 0.36 -26.69 6.53
C TRP A 288 0.22 -27.37 5.17
N PHE A 289 0.52 -26.66 4.10
CA PHE A 289 0.50 -27.17 2.74
C PHE A 289 1.81 -26.84 2.05
N THR A 290 2.36 -27.84 1.38
CA THR A 290 3.52 -27.70 0.49
C THR A 290 3.14 -28.29 -0.86
N GLY A 291 3.15 -27.48 -1.92
CA GLY A 291 2.75 -27.95 -3.24
C GLY A 291 2.45 -26.81 -4.21
N THR A 292 1.70 -27.15 -5.25
CA THR A 292 1.24 -26.16 -6.24
C THR A 292 -0.13 -25.65 -5.85
N THR A 293 -0.28 -24.33 -5.82
CA THR A 293 -1.57 -23.65 -5.65
C THR A 293 -1.96 -22.95 -6.94
N TYR A 294 -3.26 -22.69 -7.10
CA TYR A 294 -3.88 -22.24 -8.34
C TYR A 294 -4.73 -21.00 -8.09
N ASN A 295 -4.75 -20.09 -9.05
CA ASN A 295 -5.70 -18.98 -9.13
C ASN A 295 -6.11 -18.78 -10.60
N LEU A 296 -7.18 -18.02 -10.86
CA LEU A 296 -7.65 -17.73 -12.20
C LEU A 296 -7.56 -16.24 -12.49
N GLU A 297 -7.03 -15.89 -13.65
CA GLU A 297 -7.14 -14.56 -14.21
C GLU A 297 -8.36 -14.50 -15.14
N ILE A 298 -9.33 -13.65 -14.79
CA ILE A 298 -10.60 -13.54 -15.51
C ILE A 298 -10.61 -12.25 -16.33
N MET A 299 -11.00 -12.33 -17.60
CA MET A 299 -11.21 -11.17 -18.46
C MET A 299 -12.51 -10.45 -18.10
N GLY A 300 -12.49 -9.12 -18.22
CA GLY A 300 -13.65 -8.25 -17.99
C GLY A 300 -13.54 -7.43 -16.70
N GLU A 301 -14.68 -6.85 -16.31
CA GLU A 301 -14.81 -5.93 -15.17
C GLU A 301 -14.83 -6.68 -13.83
N ASN A 302 -15.29 -7.93 -13.83
CA ASN A 302 -15.41 -8.75 -12.62
C ASN A 302 -14.15 -9.60 -12.42
N SER A 303 -13.23 -9.10 -11.59
CA SER A 303 -12.03 -9.82 -11.16
C SER A 303 -12.35 -10.86 -10.07
N CYS A 304 -13.29 -11.77 -10.33
CA CYS A 304 -13.71 -12.80 -9.37
C CYS A 304 -14.26 -14.06 -10.05
N TYR A 305 -14.41 -15.15 -9.29
CA TYR A 305 -15.03 -16.38 -9.75
C TYR A 305 -15.75 -17.14 -8.64
N MET A 306 -16.80 -17.86 -9.00
CA MET A 306 -17.66 -18.61 -8.09
C MET A 306 -17.18 -20.05 -7.90
N LEU A 307 -17.10 -20.46 -6.63
CA LEU A 307 -16.77 -21.81 -6.22
C LEU A 307 -18.00 -22.73 -6.21
N LYS A 308 -17.75 -24.04 -6.09
CA LYS A 308 -18.81 -25.07 -6.00
C LYS A 308 -19.88 -24.75 -4.95
N ASP A 309 -19.48 -24.23 -3.80
CA ASP A 309 -20.37 -23.92 -2.67
C ASP A 309 -21.07 -22.56 -2.76
N GLY A 310 -20.93 -21.85 -3.88
CA GLY A 310 -21.58 -20.55 -4.12
C GLY A 310 -20.81 -19.35 -3.58
N ARG A 311 -19.69 -19.56 -2.85
CA ARG A 311 -18.81 -18.44 -2.47
C ARG A 311 -18.14 -17.83 -3.69
N VAL A 312 -18.01 -16.51 -3.69
CA VAL A 312 -17.30 -15.76 -4.73
C VAL A 312 -15.91 -15.40 -4.22
N ALA A 313 -14.89 -15.83 -4.95
CA ALA A 313 -13.48 -15.66 -4.65
C ALA A 313 -12.89 -14.52 -5.49
N HIS A 314 -12.06 -13.67 -4.89
CA HIS A 314 -11.42 -12.55 -5.59
C HIS A 314 -10.19 -13.00 -6.39
N ASN A 315 -10.00 -12.43 -7.57
CA ASN A 315 -8.76 -12.55 -8.33
C ASN A 315 -7.80 -11.42 -7.92
N VAL A 316 -6.80 -11.74 -7.08
CA VAL A 316 -5.89 -10.76 -6.45
C VAL A 316 -4.80 -10.21 -7.38
N LEU A 317 -4.73 -10.65 -8.65
CA LEU A 317 -3.66 -10.23 -9.57
C LEU A 317 -4.22 -9.39 -10.72
N LYS A 318 -4.30 -8.08 -10.48
CA LYS A 318 -4.12 -7.01 -11.47
C LYS A 318 -3.24 -5.93 -10.85
#